data_AF-A0AAV9DDG5-F1
#
_entry.id   AF-A0AAV9DDG5-F1
#
_cell.length_a   1.000
_cell.length_b   1.000
_cell.length_c   1.000
_cell.angle_alpha   90.00
_cell.angle_beta   90.00
_cell.angle_gamma   90.00
#
_symmetry.space_group_name_H-M   'P 1'
#
loop_
_entity.id
_entity.type
_entity.pdbx_description
1 polymer ?
#
loop_
_entity_poly.entity_id
_entity_poly.type
_entity_poly.pdbx_seq_one_letter_code
_entity_poly.pdbx_strand_id
1 'polypeptide(L)'
;MGREKKVRALTEAERRLPGELLGRLRREARGLGRWVKVRKAGVTEEVVEKIKEGWGEGELVMVRFGVPLCRNMDRAREIVEGGVGWNDRVEMTGGLVVWSKKDALVIYRGCNYHNASVPSGISWESEEDNHVSTVKSNAIINRATITENQEESPFVAGTALEINNDTLPINETLYEREANRLLDGLGPRYTNWWWPKPLPVDGDMLPEVVPGFRPPFRRCPPHLRPKLTDDELTYLRKLARPLPTHFVLGRNSKLQGLAAAIIKVWEKCSIVKIALKYGIPNTNNEMMAWELKASAFHNCVVPHLNNLIGKDFLPGRVANLIFKREKELDSCQLQEEDARLKAFRSLHNMDNNNDTLPSASMGEACSEFQYIQTKLGDVGEYEFDPKVQIEAEKERLEKEIRKQERRLSILQMKLERSENELAKLNSSWKPGEKVADQELITEEERQTFRRIGLKMDQFLLLGRRGVYDGVIGSIHQHWKHREVVKVITMQRDYSQIIQTARLLENESGGLLVAVEKLKRGHAIIIYRGKNYSRPLKFLPENLLTKREALQQSMEMQRRGSLKFFARLTAQIISDLKDRLGNLEGRNEEMMSGTSENQK
;
A
#
# COMPACT_ATOMS: atom_id res chain seq x y z
N MET A 1 -3.33 12.86 -33.55
CA MET A 1 -4.79 12.82 -33.32
C MET A 1 -5.20 14.11 -32.63
N GLY A 2 -5.94 14.97 -33.33
CA GLY A 2 -6.49 16.19 -32.74
C GLY A 2 -7.52 15.82 -31.65
N ARG A 3 -7.51 16.55 -30.53
CA ARG A 3 -8.57 16.44 -29.53
C ARG A 3 -9.87 16.91 -30.17
N GLU A 4 -10.81 16.00 -30.40
CA GLU A 4 -12.19 16.36 -30.68
C GLU A 4 -12.70 17.28 -29.57
N LYS A 5 -13.24 18.44 -29.95
CA LYS A 5 -13.92 19.32 -29.00
C LYS A 5 -15.15 18.56 -28.51
N LYS A 6 -15.10 18.11 -27.25
CA LYS A 6 -16.23 17.48 -26.56
C LYS A 6 -17.46 18.38 -26.74
N VAL A 7 -18.49 17.89 -27.46
CA VAL A 7 -19.76 18.61 -27.65
C VAL A 7 -20.33 18.91 -26.27
N ARG A 8 -20.63 20.17 -26.01
CA ARG A 8 -21.14 20.61 -24.71
C ARG A 8 -22.57 20.08 -24.54
N ALA A 9 -22.76 19.17 -23.58
CA ALA A 9 -24.09 18.74 -23.17
C ALA A 9 -24.89 19.93 -22.62
N LEU A 10 -26.16 20.05 -23.00
CA LEU A 10 -27.08 21.05 -22.47
C LEU A 10 -27.32 20.80 -20.98
N THR A 11 -27.27 21.86 -20.17
CA THR A 11 -27.53 21.81 -18.73
C THR A 11 -29.03 21.60 -18.47
N GLU A 12 -29.44 20.96 -17.37
CA GLU A 12 -30.87 20.83 -17.04
C GLU A 12 -31.58 22.20 -16.92
N ALA A 13 -30.88 23.22 -16.42
CA ALA A 13 -31.38 24.61 -16.44
C ALA A 13 -31.57 25.18 -17.85
N GLU A 14 -30.76 24.77 -18.83
CA GLU A 14 -30.88 25.18 -20.24
C GLU A 14 -32.01 24.42 -20.96
N ARG A 15 -32.42 23.25 -20.43
CA ARG A 15 -33.55 22.46 -20.94
C ARG A 15 -34.89 22.89 -20.36
N ARG A 16 -34.93 23.31 -19.09
CA ARG A 16 -36.18 23.57 -18.35
C ARG A 16 -36.55 25.05 -18.22
N LEU A 17 -35.63 25.99 -18.40
CA LEU A 17 -35.89 27.43 -18.23
C LEU A 17 -35.86 28.19 -19.57
N PRO A 18 -36.74 29.20 -19.74
CA PRO A 18 -36.65 30.15 -20.86
C PRO A 18 -35.31 30.87 -20.89
N GLY A 19 -34.77 31.11 -22.10
CA GLY A 19 -33.43 31.69 -22.30
C GLY A 19 -33.26 33.10 -21.69
N GLU A 20 -34.32 33.91 -21.70
CA GLU A 20 -34.32 35.26 -21.11
C GLU A 20 -34.20 35.23 -19.59
N LEU A 21 -34.98 34.36 -18.94
CA LEU A 21 -34.93 34.14 -17.49
C LEU A 21 -33.55 33.60 -17.09
N LEU A 22 -33.02 32.63 -17.82
CA LEU A 22 -31.68 32.10 -17.58
C LEU A 22 -30.60 33.17 -17.75
N GLY A 23 -30.76 34.07 -18.71
CA GLY A 23 -29.88 35.22 -18.93
C GLY A 23 -29.90 36.21 -17.76
N ARG A 24 -31.09 36.51 -17.21
CA ARG A 24 -31.26 37.34 -16.01
C ARG A 24 -30.60 36.69 -14.79
N LEU A 25 -30.96 35.45 -14.48
CA LEU A 25 -30.44 34.71 -13.33
C LEU A 25 -28.91 34.56 -13.38
N ARG A 26 -28.31 34.39 -14.58
CA ARG A 26 -26.84 34.35 -14.74
C ARG A 26 -26.16 35.69 -14.50
N ARG A 27 -26.83 36.83 -14.73
CA ARG A 27 -26.30 38.17 -14.40
C ARG A 27 -26.33 38.39 -12.89
N GLU A 28 -27.45 38.08 -12.25
CA GLU A 28 -27.62 38.20 -10.80
C GLU A 28 -26.70 37.24 -10.02
N ALA A 29 -26.54 36.01 -10.50
CA ALA A 29 -25.61 35.02 -9.96
C ALA A 29 -24.16 35.52 -9.85
N ARG A 30 -23.74 36.46 -10.71
CA ARG A 30 -22.39 37.05 -10.65
C ARG A 30 -22.24 38.11 -9.55
N GLY A 31 -23.33 38.71 -9.10
CA GLY A 31 -23.38 39.72 -8.03
C GLY A 31 -23.62 39.13 -6.63
N LEU A 32 -23.95 37.83 -6.52
CA LEU A 32 -24.16 37.18 -5.23
C LEU A 32 -22.84 37.09 -4.42
N GLY A 33 -22.82 37.76 -3.26
CA GLY A 33 -21.68 37.75 -2.33
C GLY A 33 -21.84 36.83 -1.12
N ARG A 34 -23.05 36.35 -0.82
CA ARG A 34 -23.32 35.43 0.31
C ARG A 34 -23.37 33.99 -0.16
N TRP A 35 -22.67 33.09 0.53
CA TRP A 35 -22.62 31.67 0.16
C TRP A 35 -22.85 30.72 1.34
N VAL A 36 -23.50 29.59 1.06
CA VAL A 36 -23.58 28.44 1.96
C VAL A 36 -22.32 27.58 1.76
N LYS A 37 -21.56 27.36 2.83
CA LYS A 37 -20.30 26.59 2.77
C LYS A 37 -20.53 25.11 3.04
N VAL A 38 -20.30 24.28 2.03
CA VAL A 38 -20.35 22.81 2.14
C VAL A 38 -19.01 22.31 2.67
N ARG A 39 -19.05 21.62 3.81
CA ARG A 39 -17.85 21.08 4.48
C ARG A 39 -17.46 19.72 3.88
N LYS A 40 -16.45 19.07 4.48
CA LYS A 40 -15.89 17.79 4.04
C LYS A 40 -16.91 16.64 3.98
N ALA A 41 -18.00 16.73 4.75
CA ALA A 41 -19.08 15.74 4.80
C ALA A 41 -19.98 15.74 3.54
N GLY A 42 -19.79 16.71 2.64
CA GLY A 42 -20.64 16.87 1.46
C GLY A 42 -21.93 17.63 1.77
N VAL A 43 -22.94 17.45 0.92
CA VAL A 43 -24.27 18.07 1.06
C VAL A 43 -25.05 17.31 2.12
N THR A 44 -24.97 17.77 3.37
CA THR A 44 -25.73 17.24 4.51
C THR A 44 -27.11 17.91 4.60
N GLU A 45 -28.00 17.36 5.41
CA GLU A 45 -29.32 17.92 5.69
C GLU A 45 -29.23 19.39 6.16
N GLU A 46 -28.30 19.71 7.06
CA GLU A 46 -28.02 21.09 7.50
C GLU A 46 -27.68 22.05 6.35
N VAL A 47 -27.01 21.55 5.30
CA VAL A 47 -26.66 22.36 4.13
C VAL A 47 -27.90 22.57 3.26
N VAL A 48 -28.75 21.54 3.11
CA VAL A 48 -30.01 21.63 2.38
C VAL A 48 -30.96 22.59 3.08
N GLU A 49 -31.08 22.53 4.40
CA GLU A 49 -31.88 23.44 5.22
C GLU A 49 -31.43 24.89 5.03
N LYS A 50 -30.12 25.17 5.10
CA LYS A 50 -29.57 26.51 4.83
C LYS A 50 -29.82 27.01 3.41
N ILE A 51 -29.88 26.11 2.43
CA ILE A 51 -30.25 26.47 1.06
C ILE A 51 -31.73 26.84 1.00
N LYS A 52 -32.61 26.07 1.67
CA LYS A 52 -34.05 26.35 1.78
C LYS A 52 -34.33 27.65 2.53
N GLU A 53 -33.62 27.92 3.63
CA GLU A 53 -33.64 29.21 4.35
C GLU A 53 -33.21 30.35 3.42
N GLY A 54 -32.12 30.17 2.68
CA GLY A 54 -31.65 31.14 1.69
C GLY A 54 -32.65 31.43 0.58
N TRP A 55 -33.49 30.46 0.21
CA TRP A 55 -34.59 30.65 -0.74
C TRP A 55 -35.80 31.40 -0.18
N GLY A 56 -35.92 31.48 1.15
CA GLY A 56 -36.87 32.36 1.81
C GLY A 56 -36.50 33.84 1.65
N GLU A 57 -35.21 34.16 1.55
CA GLU A 57 -34.69 35.53 1.42
C GLU A 57 -34.44 35.98 -0.02
N GLY A 58 -34.36 35.06 -0.99
CA GLY A 58 -34.13 35.39 -2.40
C GLY A 58 -34.28 34.21 -3.36
N GLU A 59 -34.36 34.48 -4.67
CA GLU A 59 -34.58 33.41 -5.68
C GLU A 59 -33.33 32.57 -6.01
N LEU A 60 -32.14 33.06 -5.64
CA LEU A 60 -30.85 32.43 -5.90
C LEU A 60 -30.06 32.22 -4.62
N VAL A 61 -29.43 31.04 -4.49
CA VAL A 61 -28.48 30.75 -3.42
C VAL A 61 -27.16 30.28 -4.01
N MET A 62 -26.06 30.88 -3.57
CA MET A 62 -24.72 30.43 -3.92
C MET A 62 -24.23 29.40 -2.90
N VAL A 63 -23.74 28.27 -3.40
CA VAL A 63 -23.21 27.17 -2.60
C VAL A 63 -21.76 26.93 -2.98
N ARG A 64 -20.87 26.95 -1.97
CA ARG A 64 -19.44 26.77 -2.16
C ARG A 64 -18.97 25.45 -1.56
N PHE A 65 -18.36 24.62 -2.39
CA PHE A 65 -17.95 23.27 -2.07
C PHE A 65 -16.52 23.19 -1.55
N GLY A 66 -16.33 22.51 -0.41
CA GLY A 66 -15.02 22.11 0.07
C GLY A 66 -14.50 20.84 -0.60
N VAL A 67 -13.25 20.49 -0.29
CA VAL A 67 -12.65 19.19 -0.67
C VAL A 67 -13.38 18.07 0.11
N PRO A 68 -13.81 16.97 -0.53
CA PRO A 68 -13.41 16.54 -1.87
C PRO A 68 -14.38 16.87 -3.02
N LEU A 69 -15.62 17.28 -2.74
CA LEU A 69 -16.68 17.45 -3.74
C LEU A 69 -16.35 18.55 -4.78
N CYS A 70 -15.58 19.58 -4.42
CA CYS A 70 -15.10 20.60 -5.36
C CYS A 70 -14.21 20.06 -6.50
N ARG A 71 -13.70 18.81 -6.39
CA ARG A 71 -12.91 18.16 -7.44
C ARG A 71 -13.77 17.61 -8.57
N ASN A 72 -15.07 17.44 -8.34
CA ASN A 72 -16.02 16.90 -9.31
C ASN A 72 -17.31 17.72 -9.29
N MET A 73 -17.29 18.86 -10.00
CA MET A 73 -18.44 19.78 -10.04
C MET A 73 -19.64 19.23 -10.81
N ASP A 74 -19.43 18.28 -11.72
CA ASP A 74 -20.54 17.62 -12.43
C ASP A 74 -21.33 16.72 -11.46
N ARG A 75 -20.63 15.99 -10.58
CA ARG A 75 -21.28 15.24 -9.48
C ARG A 75 -21.90 16.17 -8.44
N ALA A 76 -21.23 17.28 -8.10
CA ALA A 76 -21.80 18.29 -7.20
C ALA A 76 -23.11 18.87 -7.75
N ARG A 77 -23.15 19.13 -9.07
CA ARG A 77 -24.36 19.56 -9.77
C ARG A 77 -25.43 18.48 -9.70
N GLU A 78 -25.12 17.23 -10.05
CA GLU A 78 -26.07 16.11 -9.99
C GLU A 78 -26.67 15.92 -8.59
N ILE A 79 -25.86 16.03 -7.53
CA ILE A 79 -26.33 15.88 -6.15
C ILE A 79 -27.30 17.01 -5.76
N VAL A 80 -27.05 18.23 -6.23
CA VAL A 80 -27.87 19.40 -5.92
C VAL A 80 -29.15 19.46 -6.76
N GLU A 81 -29.06 19.09 -8.04
CA GLU A 81 -30.20 19.04 -8.98
C GLU A 81 -31.05 17.77 -8.81
N GLY A 82 -30.49 16.73 -8.18
CA GLY A 82 -31.16 15.46 -7.94
C GLY A 82 -32.31 15.59 -6.95
N GLY A 83 -33.55 15.63 -7.45
CA GLY A 83 -34.77 15.78 -6.65
C GLY A 83 -35.33 14.51 -6.00
N VAL A 84 -34.57 13.42 -5.85
CA VAL A 84 -35.07 12.18 -5.21
C VAL A 84 -33.95 11.53 -4.38
N GLY A 85 -34.00 11.71 -3.06
CA GLY A 85 -33.24 10.92 -2.10
C GLY A 85 -34.07 9.71 -1.64
N TRP A 86 -33.58 8.49 -1.85
CA TRP A 86 -34.27 7.21 -1.54
C TRP A 86 -34.21 6.79 -0.06
N ASN A 87 -34.18 7.75 0.85
CA ASN A 87 -34.74 7.57 2.18
C ASN A 87 -35.88 8.58 2.21
N ASP A 88 -37.11 8.14 2.48
CA ASP A 88 -38.37 8.92 2.59
C ASP A 88 -38.35 10.09 3.61
N ARG A 89 -37.20 10.73 3.83
CA ARG A 89 -36.96 11.76 4.85
C ARG A 89 -36.16 12.97 4.36
N VAL A 90 -35.52 12.94 3.18
CA VAL A 90 -34.74 14.11 2.70
C VAL A 90 -35.03 14.44 1.24
N GLU A 91 -35.93 15.40 1.03
CA GLU A 91 -36.06 16.10 -0.25
C GLU A 91 -34.83 16.97 -0.48
N MET A 92 -33.90 16.47 -1.31
CA MET A 92 -32.81 17.30 -1.82
C MET A 92 -33.37 18.47 -2.63
N THR A 93 -32.59 19.53 -2.72
CA THR A 93 -32.99 20.90 -3.03
C THR A 93 -34.00 21.06 -4.18
N GLY A 94 -34.01 20.20 -5.21
CA GLY A 94 -34.97 20.27 -6.31
C GLY A 94 -34.80 21.51 -7.21
N GLY A 95 -33.82 22.35 -6.90
CA GLY A 95 -33.48 23.57 -7.61
C GLY A 95 -32.55 23.30 -8.81
N LEU A 96 -32.58 24.23 -9.76
CA LEU A 96 -31.81 24.17 -11.01
C LEU A 96 -30.50 24.94 -10.88
N VAL A 97 -29.38 24.35 -11.32
CA VAL A 97 -28.09 25.04 -11.27
C VAL A 97 -27.95 25.94 -12.51
N VAL A 98 -28.07 27.24 -12.29
CA VAL A 98 -28.06 28.26 -13.36
C VAL A 98 -26.65 28.74 -13.70
N TRP A 99 -25.72 28.62 -12.75
CA TRP A 99 -24.33 29.06 -12.89
C TRP A 99 -23.37 28.18 -12.10
N SER A 100 -22.19 27.92 -12.68
CA SER A 100 -21.13 27.14 -12.06
C SER A 100 -19.76 27.79 -12.31
N LYS A 101 -18.95 27.95 -11.26
CA LYS A 101 -17.57 28.45 -11.37
C LYS A 101 -16.66 27.79 -10.34
N LYS A 102 -15.61 27.11 -10.81
CA LYS A 102 -14.56 26.47 -10.00
C LYS A 102 -15.11 25.58 -8.88
N ASP A 103 -15.31 26.13 -7.68
CA ASP A 103 -15.76 25.47 -6.45
C ASP A 103 -17.15 25.92 -5.99
N ALA A 104 -17.87 26.71 -6.79
CA ALA A 104 -19.18 27.25 -6.44
C ALA A 104 -20.24 26.95 -7.50
N LEU A 105 -21.47 26.68 -7.04
CA LEU A 105 -22.68 26.58 -7.83
C LEU A 105 -23.70 27.61 -7.35
N VAL A 106 -24.51 28.13 -8.26
CA VAL A 106 -25.67 28.96 -7.90
C VAL A 106 -26.94 28.22 -8.30
N ILE A 107 -27.82 28.06 -7.32
CA ILE A 107 -29.01 27.22 -7.39
C ILE A 107 -30.23 28.11 -7.38
N TYR A 108 -31.09 27.94 -8.38
CA TYR A 108 -32.38 28.58 -8.51
C TYR A 108 -33.47 27.66 -7.96
N ARG A 109 -34.35 28.18 -7.10
CA ARG A 109 -35.40 27.39 -6.44
C ARG A 109 -36.44 26.78 -7.40
N GLY A 110 -36.69 27.42 -8.55
CA GLY A 110 -37.79 27.08 -9.45
C GLY A 110 -39.01 28.00 -9.32
N CYS A 111 -39.83 28.10 -10.36
CA CYS A 111 -41.01 29.00 -10.35
C CYS A 111 -42.14 28.54 -9.41
N ASN A 112 -42.14 27.25 -9.00
CA ASN A 112 -43.23 26.61 -8.26
C ASN A 112 -42.87 26.33 -6.78
N TYR A 113 -41.94 27.10 -6.21
CA TYR A 113 -41.51 26.90 -4.83
C TYR A 113 -42.57 27.43 -3.86
N HIS A 114 -43.36 26.55 -3.25
CA HIS A 114 -44.32 26.89 -2.20
C HIS A 114 -43.69 26.66 -0.83
N ASN A 115 -43.45 27.74 -0.08
CA ASN A 115 -43.10 27.67 1.34
C ASN A 115 -44.29 27.08 2.10
N ALA A 116 -44.16 25.87 2.63
CA ALA A 116 -45.21 25.19 3.41
C ALA A 116 -45.42 25.81 4.81
N SER A 117 -45.08 27.08 5.03
CA SER A 117 -45.02 27.68 6.36
C SER A 117 -45.39 29.16 6.41
N VAL A 118 -46.45 29.61 5.73
CA VAL A 118 -47.26 30.78 6.16
C VAL A 118 -48.70 30.68 5.63
N PRO A 119 -49.76 30.80 6.45
CA PRO A 119 -51.12 31.02 5.98
C PRO A 119 -51.39 32.51 5.68
N SER A 120 -51.98 32.74 4.51
CA SER A 120 -52.84 33.87 4.12
C SER A 120 -52.24 35.25 3.82
N GLY A 121 -52.65 35.76 2.65
CA GLY A 121 -53.06 37.15 2.48
C GLY A 121 -52.14 38.00 1.61
N ILE A 122 -52.46 38.11 0.32
CA ILE A 122 -52.66 39.38 -0.40
C ILE A 122 -52.93 39.03 -1.87
N SER A 123 -54.18 39.26 -2.25
CA SER A 123 -54.69 39.34 -3.60
C SER A 123 -54.16 40.58 -4.30
N TRP A 124 -53.80 40.44 -5.57
CA TRP A 124 -53.90 41.54 -6.53
C TRP A 124 -54.70 41.02 -7.72
N GLU A 125 -55.92 41.54 -7.82
CA GLU A 125 -56.83 41.36 -8.95
C GLU A 125 -56.29 42.08 -10.17
N SER A 126 -56.49 41.46 -11.34
CA SER A 126 -56.73 42.15 -12.59
C SER A 126 -57.72 41.30 -13.38
N GLU A 127 -58.98 41.69 -13.30
CA GLU A 127 -60.07 41.61 -14.29
C GLU A 127 -59.52 41.70 -15.73
N GLU A 128 -60.01 41.07 -16.80
CA GLU A 128 -61.26 40.41 -17.24
C GLU A 128 -60.81 39.49 -18.40
N ASP A 129 -61.44 38.39 -18.83
CA ASP A 129 -62.84 38.31 -19.25
C ASP A 129 -63.30 36.85 -19.42
N ASN A 130 -64.59 36.64 -19.23
CA ASN A 130 -65.30 35.38 -19.16
C ASN A 130 -65.49 34.67 -20.52
N HIS A 131 -65.42 33.34 -20.53
CA HIS A 131 -66.57 32.56 -21.02
C HIS A 131 -66.62 31.15 -20.41
N VAL A 132 -67.70 30.93 -19.65
CA VAL A 132 -68.08 29.70 -18.97
C VAL A 132 -68.64 28.68 -19.97
N SER A 133 -68.26 27.40 -19.83
CA SER A 133 -69.26 26.33 -19.74
C SER A 133 -68.74 25.07 -19.04
N THR A 134 -69.60 24.63 -18.14
CA THR A 134 -69.56 23.54 -17.19
C THR A 134 -69.57 22.16 -17.87
N VAL A 135 -68.95 21.15 -17.23
CA VAL A 135 -69.53 19.84 -16.86
C VAL A 135 -68.48 18.71 -16.92
N LYS A 136 -68.43 18.04 -15.78
CA LYS A 136 -67.78 16.78 -15.41
C LYS A 136 -67.98 15.62 -16.41
N SER A 137 -66.99 14.72 -16.36
CA SER A 137 -67.10 13.25 -16.37
C SER A 137 -67.05 12.45 -17.68
N ASN A 138 -66.11 11.50 -17.62
CA ASN A 138 -66.18 10.09 -18.02
C ASN A 138 -65.53 9.63 -19.34
N ALA A 139 -64.70 8.62 -19.11
CA ALA A 139 -64.03 7.73 -20.04
C ALA A 139 -64.93 7.15 -21.12
N ILE A 140 -64.40 7.04 -22.34
CA ILE A 140 -64.80 6.01 -23.31
C ILE A 140 -63.55 5.47 -24.01
N ILE A 141 -63.38 4.16 -23.86
CA ILE A 141 -62.51 3.25 -24.59
C ILE A 141 -62.94 3.24 -26.06
N ASN A 142 -62.01 3.32 -27.02
CA ASN A 142 -62.24 2.78 -28.37
C ASN A 142 -60.94 2.22 -28.97
N ARG A 143 -60.90 0.89 -29.08
CA ARG A 143 -60.03 0.12 -29.98
C ARG A 143 -60.83 -0.20 -31.25
N ALA A 144 -60.21 -0.03 -32.41
CA ALA A 144 -60.42 -0.76 -33.68
C ALA A 144 -59.69 0.06 -34.78
N THR A 145 -58.98 -0.46 -35.79
CA THR A 145 -58.76 -1.82 -36.28
C THR A 145 -57.57 -1.82 -37.25
N ILE A 146 -57.04 -3.01 -37.46
CA ILE A 146 -55.91 -3.45 -38.26
C ILE A 146 -56.11 -3.23 -39.77
N THR A 147 -55.02 -2.97 -40.50
CA THR A 147 -54.79 -3.47 -41.86
C THR A 147 -53.36 -4.01 -41.98
N GLU A 148 -53.24 -5.31 -42.26
CA GLU A 148 -52.01 -6.02 -42.65
C GLU A 148 -52.11 -6.40 -44.14
N ASN A 149 -50.95 -6.51 -44.81
CA ASN A 149 -50.57 -7.49 -45.84
C ASN A 149 -49.12 -7.14 -46.28
N GLN A 150 -48.08 -7.81 -45.77
CA GLN A 150 -47.49 -9.11 -46.16
C GLN A 150 -46.57 -9.06 -47.39
N GLU A 151 -45.29 -9.38 -47.19
CA GLU A 151 -44.47 -10.26 -48.05
C GLU A 151 -43.28 -10.83 -47.24
N GLU A 152 -42.84 -12.05 -47.58
CA GLU A 152 -42.41 -13.14 -46.68
C GLU A 152 -40.89 -13.31 -46.42
N SER A 153 -40.54 -13.72 -45.17
CA SER A 153 -39.70 -14.85 -44.66
C SER A 153 -38.31 -15.24 -45.30
N PRO A 154 -37.40 -16.02 -44.64
CA PRO A 154 -37.63 -16.93 -43.50
C PRO A 154 -36.58 -16.98 -42.34
N PHE A 155 -37.13 -17.21 -41.13
CA PHE A 155 -36.78 -18.25 -40.14
C PHE A 155 -35.33 -18.39 -39.59
N VAL A 156 -35.15 -18.16 -38.28
CA VAL A 156 -34.74 -19.18 -37.27
C VAL A 156 -35.29 -18.79 -35.89
N ALA A 157 -36.00 -19.73 -35.25
CA ALA A 157 -36.64 -19.61 -33.94
C ALA A 157 -35.64 -19.66 -32.76
N GLY A 158 -35.93 -18.87 -31.72
CA GLY A 158 -35.22 -18.88 -30.44
C GLY A 158 -35.97 -18.07 -29.37
N THR A 159 -37.06 -18.65 -28.88
CA THR A 159 -37.81 -18.39 -27.64
C THR A 159 -37.44 -17.12 -26.85
N ALA A 160 -38.19 -16.04 -27.08
CA ALA A 160 -38.20 -14.84 -26.23
C ALA A 160 -39.12 -15.08 -25.02
N LEU A 161 -38.56 -14.94 -23.82
CA LEU A 161 -39.37 -14.66 -22.63
C LEU A 161 -39.48 -13.14 -22.53
N GLU A 162 -40.65 -12.61 -22.90
CA GLU A 162 -40.97 -11.20 -22.78
C GLU A 162 -40.97 -10.77 -21.30
N ILE A 163 -40.10 -9.82 -20.95
CA ILE A 163 -40.29 -8.97 -19.77
C ILE A 163 -40.42 -7.55 -20.30
N ASN A 164 -41.66 -7.12 -20.51
CA ASN A 164 -42.01 -5.71 -20.58
C ASN A 164 -41.80 -5.11 -19.19
N ASN A 165 -41.00 -4.04 -19.09
CA ASN A 165 -41.17 -2.96 -18.11
C ASN A 165 -40.27 -1.78 -18.50
N ASP A 166 -40.89 -0.75 -19.08
CA ASP A 166 -40.59 0.68 -18.98
C ASP A 166 -39.13 1.06 -18.73
N THR A 167 -38.33 1.12 -19.80
CA THR A 167 -36.95 1.61 -19.70
C THR A 167 -36.87 3.08 -20.09
N LEU A 168 -36.67 3.94 -19.07
CA LEU A 168 -36.14 5.29 -19.18
C LEU A 168 -34.88 5.30 -20.07
N PRO A 169 -34.57 6.42 -20.77
CA PRO A 169 -33.45 6.48 -21.71
C PRO A 169 -32.13 6.13 -21.01
N ILE A 170 -31.50 5.04 -21.44
CA ILE A 170 -30.34 4.45 -20.78
C ILE A 170 -29.09 5.30 -21.09
N ASN A 171 -28.85 6.32 -20.27
CA ASN A 171 -27.63 7.14 -20.26
C ASN A 171 -26.45 6.48 -19.51
N GLU A 172 -26.54 5.21 -19.15
CA GLU A 172 -25.50 4.49 -18.40
C GLU A 172 -24.54 3.76 -19.33
N THR A 173 -23.25 3.96 -19.09
CA THR A 173 -22.17 3.25 -19.81
C THR A 173 -22.20 1.75 -19.50
N LEU A 174 -21.75 0.90 -20.43
CA LEU A 174 -21.65 -0.55 -20.20
C LEU A 174 -20.84 -0.88 -18.93
N TYR A 175 -19.80 -0.09 -18.67
CA TYR A 175 -18.96 -0.18 -17.48
C TYR A 175 -19.74 0.08 -16.18
N GLU A 176 -20.62 1.09 -16.15
CA GLU A 176 -21.46 1.36 -14.98
C GLU A 176 -22.46 0.24 -14.74
N ARG A 177 -23.05 -0.33 -15.80
CA ARG A 177 -24.00 -1.45 -15.68
C ARG A 177 -23.35 -2.70 -15.12
N GLU A 178 -22.17 -3.07 -15.62
CA GLU A 178 -21.42 -4.23 -15.11
C GLU A 178 -21.02 -4.04 -13.64
N ALA A 179 -20.54 -2.85 -13.30
CA ALA A 179 -20.15 -2.54 -11.93
C ALA A 179 -21.36 -2.45 -10.98
N ASN A 180 -22.50 -1.94 -11.45
CA ASN A 180 -23.76 -1.99 -10.69
C ASN A 180 -24.19 -3.43 -10.46
N ARG A 181 -24.21 -4.27 -11.51
CA ARG A 181 -24.53 -5.71 -11.42
C ARG A 181 -23.59 -6.48 -10.47
N LEU A 182 -22.33 -6.09 -10.39
CA LEU A 182 -21.37 -6.67 -9.44
C LEU A 182 -21.72 -6.33 -7.98
N LEU A 183 -22.17 -5.11 -7.76
CA LEU A 183 -22.41 -4.55 -6.43
C LEU A 183 -23.88 -4.72 -5.96
N ASP A 184 -24.80 -5.03 -6.86
CA ASP A 184 -26.21 -5.27 -6.55
C ASP A 184 -26.36 -6.50 -5.65
N GLY A 185 -27.21 -6.38 -4.62
CA GLY A 185 -27.42 -7.43 -3.62
C GLY A 185 -26.30 -7.57 -2.58
N LEU A 186 -25.27 -6.71 -2.59
CA LEU A 186 -24.25 -6.67 -1.53
C LEU A 186 -24.63 -5.77 -0.35
N GLY A 187 -25.44 -4.74 -0.58
CA GLY A 187 -25.89 -3.80 0.44
C GLY A 187 -26.40 -2.48 -0.15
N PRO A 188 -26.85 -1.55 0.71
CA PRO A 188 -27.32 -0.23 0.28
C PRO A 188 -26.18 0.61 -0.30
N ARG A 189 -26.51 1.52 -1.23
CA ARG A 189 -25.53 2.37 -1.92
C ARG A 189 -25.23 3.65 -1.12
N TYR A 190 -23.98 4.08 -1.14
CA TYR A 190 -23.55 5.35 -0.53
C TYR A 190 -23.84 6.52 -1.48
N THR A 191 -24.88 7.28 -1.19
CA THR A 191 -25.40 8.38 -2.02
C THR A 191 -24.51 9.62 -2.02
N ASN A 192 -23.92 9.95 -0.87
CA ASN A 192 -23.02 11.11 -0.68
C ASN A 192 -21.62 10.92 -1.32
N TRP A 193 -21.51 10.01 -2.28
CA TRP A 193 -20.30 9.74 -3.01
C TRP A 193 -19.96 10.88 -3.97
N TRP A 194 -18.74 11.43 -3.82
CA TRP A 194 -18.26 12.60 -4.55
C TRP A 194 -17.51 12.26 -5.85
N TRP A 195 -17.19 10.98 -6.07
CA TRP A 195 -16.57 10.50 -7.31
C TRP A 195 -17.64 10.13 -8.35
N PRO A 196 -17.31 9.97 -9.65
CA PRO A 196 -18.25 9.49 -10.65
C PRO A 196 -18.88 8.13 -10.29
N LYS A 197 -20.05 7.87 -10.87
CA LYS A 197 -20.75 6.58 -10.81
C LYS A 197 -19.84 5.45 -11.33
N PRO A 198 -20.04 4.20 -10.88
CA PRO A 198 -21.13 3.69 -10.03
C PRO A 198 -21.02 4.11 -8.55
N LEU A 199 -22.15 4.08 -7.84
CA LEU A 199 -22.18 4.36 -6.40
C LEU A 199 -21.66 3.15 -5.60
N PRO A 200 -20.66 3.32 -4.72
CA PRO A 200 -20.15 2.23 -3.89
C PRO A 200 -21.19 1.80 -2.86
N VAL A 201 -21.04 0.58 -2.34
CA VAL A 201 -21.86 0.06 -1.24
C VAL A 201 -21.42 0.71 0.07
N ASP A 202 -22.38 1.11 0.90
CA ASP A 202 -22.12 1.66 2.22
C ASP A 202 -21.79 0.52 3.21
N GLY A 203 -20.50 0.39 3.56
CA GLY A 203 -20.02 -0.59 4.52
C GLY A 203 -20.51 -0.33 5.95
N ASP A 204 -20.92 0.91 6.27
CA ASP A 204 -21.46 1.24 7.59
C ASP A 204 -22.93 0.85 7.78
N MET A 205 -23.59 0.43 6.71
CA MET A 205 -24.97 -0.08 6.77
C MET A 205 -25.02 -1.61 6.70
N LEU A 206 -23.86 -2.28 6.59
CA LEU A 206 -23.78 -3.74 6.60
C LEU A 206 -23.86 -4.29 8.04
N PRO A 207 -24.32 -5.55 8.21
CA PRO A 207 -24.40 -6.19 9.52
C PRO A 207 -23.06 -6.22 10.25
N GLU A 208 -23.07 -5.89 11.54
CA GLU A 208 -21.87 -5.89 12.39
C GLU A 208 -21.31 -7.29 12.62
N VAL A 209 -22.21 -8.26 12.81
CA VAL A 209 -21.91 -9.68 13.03
C VAL A 209 -22.78 -10.49 12.09
N VAL A 210 -22.16 -11.44 11.38
CA VAL A 210 -22.87 -12.37 10.49
C VAL A 210 -22.89 -13.73 11.18
N PRO A 211 -24.06 -14.26 11.59
CA PRO A 211 -24.15 -15.58 12.21
C PRO A 211 -23.55 -16.67 11.32
N GLY A 212 -22.65 -17.48 11.88
CA GLY A 212 -21.98 -18.56 11.15
C GLY A 212 -20.92 -18.11 10.16
N PHE A 213 -20.45 -16.85 10.22
CA PHE A 213 -19.38 -16.37 9.36
C PHE A 213 -18.10 -17.20 9.52
N ARG A 214 -17.62 -17.77 8.41
CA ARG A 214 -16.35 -18.48 8.35
C ARG A 214 -15.39 -17.75 7.41
N PRO A 215 -14.13 -17.51 7.82
CA PRO A 215 -13.12 -16.99 6.92
C PRO A 215 -12.98 -17.87 5.67
N PRO A 216 -12.72 -17.28 4.49
CA PRO A 216 -12.62 -18.04 3.25
C PRO A 216 -11.40 -18.97 3.31
N PHE A 217 -11.55 -20.18 2.75
CA PHE A 217 -10.45 -21.11 2.59
C PHE A 217 -9.44 -20.55 1.59
N ARG A 218 -8.15 -20.62 1.94
CA ARG A 218 -7.07 -19.99 1.18
C ARG A 218 -5.93 -20.96 1.00
N ARG A 219 -5.44 -21.08 -0.25
CA ARG A 219 -4.26 -21.87 -0.55
C ARG A 219 -3.55 -21.27 -1.75
N CYS A 220 -2.24 -21.05 -1.61
CA CYS A 220 -1.40 -20.73 -2.75
C CYS A 220 -1.14 -22.00 -3.58
N PRO A 221 -1.16 -21.92 -4.92
CA PRO A 221 -0.64 -23.00 -5.74
C PRO A 221 0.82 -23.33 -5.37
N PRO A 222 1.26 -24.59 -5.54
CA PRO A 222 2.63 -24.99 -5.27
C PRO A 222 3.62 -24.11 -6.04
N HIS A 223 4.76 -23.78 -5.41
CA HIS A 223 5.81 -22.88 -5.89
C HIS A 223 5.49 -21.37 -5.91
N LEU A 224 4.26 -20.95 -5.56
CA LEU A 224 3.94 -19.52 -5.39
C LEU A 224 4.06 -19.10 -3.91
N ARG A 225 4.65 -17.92 -3.69
CA ARG A 225 4.75 -17.31 -2.36
C ARG A 225 3.41 -16.68 -1.96
N PRO A 226 2.94 -16.87 -0.71
CA PRO A 226 1.74 -16.20 -0.18
C PRO A 226 1.87 -14.67 -0.04
N LYS A 227 3.10 -14.15 0.00
CA LYS A 227 3.36 -12.71 0.09
C LYS A 227 3.49 -12.12 -1.32
N LEU A 228 2.81 -11.00 -1.55
CA LEU A 228 2.96 -10.21 -2.77
C LEU A 228 4.37 -9.59 -2.84
N THR A 229 5.01 -9.74 -3.99
CA THR A 229 6.26 -9.03 -4.31
C THR A 229 5.98 -7.56 -4.66
N ASP A 230 6.99 -6.69 -4.56
CA ASP A 230 6.83 -5.25 -4.85
C ASP A 230 6.39 -4.99 -6.32
N ASP A 231 6.85 -5.84 -7.25
CA ASP A 231 6.49 -5.78 -8.66
C ASP A 231 5.03 -6.16 -8.89
N GLU A 232 4.57 -7.27 -8.28
CA GLU A 232 3.17 -7.70 -8.31
C GLU A 232 2.25 -6.65 -7.67
N LEU A 233 2.68 -6.07 -6.55
CA LEU A 233 1.94 -5.02 -5.87
C LEU A 233 1.81 -3.78 -6.79
N THR A 234 2.90 -3.42 -7.46
CA THR A 234 2.91 -2.29 -8.41
C THR A 234 2.01 -2.57 -9.61
N TYR A 235 2.03 -3.78 -10.16
CA TYR A 235 1.15 -4.22 -11.24
C TYR A 235 -0.33 -4.15 -10.84
N LEU A 236 -0.68 -4.69 -9.67
CA LEU A 236 -2.05 -4.66 -9.17
C LEU A 236 -2.52 -3.24 -8.83
N ARG A 237 -1.62 -2.36 -8.34
CA ARG A 237 -1.94 -0.93 -8.19
C ARG A 237 -2.25 -0.27 -9.53
N LYS A 238 -1.54 -0.62 -10.60
CA LYS A 238 -1.81 -0.10 -11.97
C LYS A 238 -3.17 -0.57 -12.47
N LEU A 239 -3.49 -1.87 -12.31
CA LEU A 239 -4.81 -2.42 -12.66
C LEU A 239 -5.94 -1.84 -11.82
N ALA A 240 -5.68 -1.57 -10.55
CA ALA A 240 -6.67 -0.98 -9.66
C ALA A 240 -7.02 0.43 -10.11
N ARG A 241 -6.08 1.30 -10.49
CA ARG A 241 -6.33 2.73 -10.80
C ARG A 241 -7.64 3.03 -11.55
N PRO A 242 -7.93 2.42 -12.72
CA PRO A 242 -9.16 2.68 -13.48
C PRO A 242 -10.43 2.10 -12.88
N LEU A 243 -10.37 1.17 -11.92
CA LEU A 243 -11.55 0.52 -11.33
C LEU A 243 -12.37 1.48 -10.46
N PRO A 244 -13.68 1.29 -10.32
CA PRO A 244 -14.49 2.12 -9.45
C PRO A 244 -14.28 1.70 -7.98
N THR A 245 -14.63 2.58 -7.06
CA THR A 245 -14.68 2.22 -5.64
C THR A 245 -15.85 1.27 -5.42
N HIS A 246 -15.62 0.17 -4.70
CA HIS A 246 -16.65 -0.85 -4.47
C HIS A 246 -17.38 -0.60 -3.16
N PHE A 247 -16.62 -0.30 -2.10
CA PHE A 247 -17.15 -0.05 -0.76
C PHE A 247 -16.68 1.28 -0.21
N VAL A 248 -17.50 1.86 0.66
CA VAL A 248 -17.17 3.05 1.41
C VAL A 248 -17.33 2.75 2.90
N LEU A 249 -16.31 3.06 3.69
CA LEU A 249 -16.23 2.69 5.11
C LEU A 249 -15.96 3.90 6.00
N GLY A 250 -16.67 3.97 7.14
CA GLY A 250 -16.47 4.95 8.20
C GLY A 250 -16.21 4.33 9.57
N ARG A 251 -16.73 3.13 9.84
CA ARG A 251 -16.55 2.40 11.11
C ARG A 251 -15.16 1.75 11.21
N ASN A 252 -14.59 1.73 12.42
CA ASN A 252 -13.26 1.15 12.66
C ASN A 252 -13.27 -0.36 12.95
N SER A 253 -14.37 -0.88 13.50
CA SER A 253 -14.48 -2.25 14.02
C SER A 253 -15.79 -2.92 13.62
N LYS A 254 -15.91 -4.23 13.88
CA LYS A 254 -17.11 -5.03 13.58
C LYS A 254 -17.43 -5.08 12.08
N LEU A 255 -16.40 -5.39 11.30
CA LEU A 255 -16.45 -5.36 9.83
C LEU A 255 -16.82 -6.73 9.23
N GLN A 256 -17.53 -7.59 9.95
CA GLN A 256 -17.84 -8.96 9.47
C GLN A 256 -18.81 -8.94 8.28
N GLY A 257 -19.85 -8.09 8.29
CA GLY A 257 -20.74 -7.93 7.15
C GLY A 257 -20.02 -7.40 5.90
N LEU A 258 -19.07 -6.48 6.10
CA LEU A 258 -18.19 -6.00 5.03
C LEU A 258 -17.27 -7.12 4.52
N ALA A 259 -16.68 -7.91 5.41
CA ALA A 259 -15.85 -9.06 5.02
C ALA A 259 -16.65 -10.09 4.19
N ALA A 260 -17.89 -10.39 4.57
CA ALA A 260 -18.78 -11.25 3.80
C ALA A 260 -19.09 -10.69 2.40
N ALA A 261 -19.34 -9.38 2.29
CA ALA A 261 -19.56 -8.73 1.00
C ALA A 261 -18.30 -8.75 0.12
N ILE A 262 -17.11 -8.53 0.71
CA ILE A 262 -15.83 -8.61 -0.01
C ILE A 262 -15.61 -10.02 -0.58
N ILE A 263 -15.92 -11.07 0.19
CA ILE A 263 -15.81 -12.46 -0.27
C ILE A 263 -16.69 -12.69 -1.51
N LYS A 264 -17.94 -12.19 -1.52
CA LYS A 264 -18.82 -12.27 -2.70
C LYS A 264 -18.27 -11.53 -3.91
N VAL A 265 -17.62 -10.39 -3.72
CA VAL A 265 -16.96 -9.67 -4.83
C VAL A 265 -15.75 -10.46 -5.34
N TRP A 266 -15.00 -11.12 -4.47
CA TRP A 266 -13.84 -11.93 -4.84
C TRP A 266 -14.14 -13.18 -5.64
N GLU A 267 -15.38 -13.68 -5.62
CA GLU A 267 -15.82 -14.73 -6.53
C GLU A 267 -15.81 -14.27 -7.99
N LYS A 268 -15.90 -12.95 -8.24
CA LYS A 268 -16.01 -12.36 -9.59
C LYS A 268 -14.82 -11.47 -9.94
N CYS A 269 -14.10 -10.90 -8.97
CA CYS A 269 -13.04 -9.92 -9.18
C CYS A 269 -11.83 -10.16 -8.28
N SER A 270 -10.61 -10.02 -8.80
CA SER A 270 -9.40 -10.24 -7.99
C SER A 270 -9.00 -9.06 -7.08
N ILE A 271 -9.55 -7.87 -7.33
CA ILE A 271 -9.23 -6.61 -6.65
C ILE A 271 -10.52 -5.99 -6.12
N VAL A 272 -10.50 -5.58 -4.85
CA VAL A 272 -11.58 -4.81 -4.23
C VAL A 272 -11.06 -3.47 -3.77
N LYS A 273 -11.80 -2.40 -4.06
CA LYS A 273 -11.47 -1.04 -3.62
C LYS A 273 -12.38 -0.58 -2.51
N ILE A 274 -11.78 -0.09 -1.43
CA ILE A 274 -12.49 0.50 -0.29
C ILE A 274 -12.03 1.95 -0.16
N ALA A 275 -12.98 2.88 -0.13
CA ALA A 275 -12.71 4.27 0.18
C ALA A 275 -13.17 4.60 1.59
N LEU A 276 -12.53 5.61 2.18
CA LEU A 276 -12.92 6.14 3.48
C LEU A 276 -13.99 7.21 3.31
N LYS A 277 -15.00 7.21 4.19
CA LYS A 277 -15.97 8.31 4.29
C LYS A 277 -15.27 9.58 4.76
N TYR A 278 -15.55 10.68 4.09
CA TYR A 278 -15.00 11.99 4.45
C TYR A 278 -15.86 12.65 5.52
N GLY A 279 -15.21 13.29 6.50
CA GLY A 279 -15.91 14.07 7.53
C GLY A 279 -16.37 13.28 8.76
N ILE A 280 -16.06 11.98 8.86
CA ILE A 280 -16.34 11.18 10.05
C ILE A 280 -15.20 11.36 11.08
N PRO A 281 -15.50 11.80 12.32
CA PRO A 281 -14.51 11.92 13.37
C PRO A 281 -14.02 10.54 13.84
N ASN A 282 -12.79 10.47 14.35
CA ASN A 282 -12.19 9.25 14.93
C ASN A 282 -12.01 8.06 13.98
N THR A 283 -11.80 8.30 12.68
CA THR A 283 -11.43 7.24 11.73
C THR A 283 -9.96 6.83 11.91
N ASN A 284 -9.71 5.54 12.17
CA ASN A 284 -8.36 4.98 12.31
C ASN A 284 -8.11 3.89 11.24
N ASN A 285 -7.30 4.25 10.25
CA ASN A 285 -6.96 3.37 9.13
C ASN A 285 -6.24 2.09 9.58
N GLU A 286 -5.40 2.17 10.61
CA GLU A 286 -4.67 1.00 11.10
C GLU A 286 -5.61 0.00 11.77
N MET A 287 -6.55 0.49 12.57
CA MET A 287 -7.55 -0.33 13.23
C MET A 287 -8.50 -0.98 12.22
N MET A 288 -8.99 -0.23 11.23
CA MET A 288 -9.81 -0.78 10.13
C MET A 288 -9.05 -1.88 9.36
N ALA A 289 -7.77 -1.64 9.06
CA ALA A 289 -6.95 -2.62 8.36
C ALA A 289 -6.73 -3.87 9.21
N TRP A 290 -6.53 -3.71 10.51
CA TRP A 290 -6.33 -4.81 11.45
C TRP A 290 -7.60 -5.64 11.61
N GLU A 291 -8.77 -5.01 11.76
CA GLU A 291 -10.07 -5.68 11.85
C GLU A 291 -10.40 -6.46 10.57
N LEU A 292 -10.12 -5.87 9.40
CA LEU A 292 -10.22 -6.56 8.13
C LEU A 292 -9.22 -7.75 8.06
N LYS A 293 -7.95 -7.55 8.46
CA LYS A 293 -6.94 -8.63 8.53
C LYS A 293 -7.36 -9.77 9.46
N ALA A 294 -7.89 -9.44 10.63
CA ALA A 294 -8.35 -10.38 11.65
C ALA A 294 -9.60 -11.13 11.20
N SER A 295 -10.57 -10.43 10.60
CA SER A 295 -11.83 -11.02 10.17
C SER A 295 -11.70 -11.90 8.93
N ALA A 296 -10.72 -11.66 8.05
CA ALA A 296 -10.61 -12.48 6.83
C ALA A 296 -9.28 -12.38 6.04
N PHE A 297 -8.31 -11.50 6.37
CA PHE A 297 -7.31 -11.04 5.38
C PHE A 297 -5.84 -10.99 5.88
N HIS A 298 -5.32 -12.06 6.49
CA HIS A 298 -3.98 -12.09 7.13
C HIS A 298 -2.79 -11.58 6.27
N ASN A 299 -2.80 -11.72 4.94
CA ASN A 299 -1.67 -11.36 4.05
C ASN A 299 -2.00 -10.36 2.91
N CYS A 300 -3.22 -9.80 2.86
CA CYS A 300 -3.77 -9.18 1.64
C CYS A 300 -4.08 -7.68 1.73
N VAL A 301 -3.75 -7.03 2.86
CA VAL A 301 -4.05 -5.62 3.09
C VAL A 301 -2.80 -4.79 2.85
N VAL A 302 -2.81 -3.99 1.79
CA VAL A 302 -1.80 -2.95 1.57
C VAL A 302 -1.91 -1.93 2.71
N PRO A 303 -0.80 -1.41 3.29
CA PRO A 303 -0.80 -0.53 4.47
C PRO A 303 -1.62 0.77 4.38
N HIS A 304 -2.21 1.06 3.23
CA HIS A 304 -3.12 2.18 3.01
C HIS A 304 -4.39 1.59 2.40
N LEU A 305 -5.51 1.66 3.13
CA LEU A 305 -6.80 0.96 2.97
C LEU A 305 -7.50 0.95 1.59
N ASN A 306 -6.83 1.40 0.54
CA ASN A 306 -7.47 1.73 -0.73
C ASN A 306 -7.78 0.49 -1.59
N ASN A 307 -6.95 -0.57 -1.50
CA ASN A 307 -7.10 -1.79 -2.31
C ASN A 307 -6.86 -3.07 -1.48
N LEU A 308 -7.76 -4.04 -1.59
CA LEU A 308 -7.62 -5.41 -1.09
C LEU A 308 -7.41 -6.37 -2.26
N ILE A 309 -6.45 -7.29 -2.13
CA ILE A 309 -6.03 -8.22 -3.19
C ILE A 309 -6.23 -9.66 -2.75
N GLY A 310 -6.98 -10.46 -3.51
CA GLY A 310 -7.32 -11.85 -3.19
C GLY A 310 -6.45 -12.92 -3.88
N LYS A 311 -5.11 -12.76 -3.93
CA LYS A 311 -4.22 -13.71 -4.65
C LYS A 311 -4.36 -15.18 -4.18
N ASP A 312 -4.64 -15.37 -2.89
CA ASP A 312 -4.70 -16.69 -2.25
C ASP A 312 -6.14 -17.18 -2.06
N PHE A 313 -7.12 -16.47 -2.61
CA PHE A 313 -8.55 -16.79 -2.46
C PHE A 313 -8.94 -17.92 -3.40
N LEU A 314 -9.57 -18.96 -2.84
CA LEU A 314 -10.18 -20.04 -3.60
C LEU A 314 -11.71 -19.89 -3.52
N PRO A 315 -12.43 -19.88 -4.66
CA PRO A 315 -13.88 -19.89 -4.66
C PRO A 315 -14.42 -21.07 -3.86
N GLY A 316 -15.54 -20.89 -3.13
CA GLY A 316 -16.06 -21.87 -2.19
C GLY A 316 -16.25 -23.28 -2.78
N ARG A 317 -16.62 -23.39 -4.06
CA ARG A 317 -16.72 -24.68 -4.77
C ARG A 317 -15.37 -25.41 -4.86
N VAL A 318 -14.31 -24.70 -5.24
CA VAL A 318 -12.95 -25.25 -5.38
C VAL A 318 -12.38 -25.59 -4.01
N ALA A 319 -12.58 -24.71 -3.02
CA ALA A 319 -12.18 -24.96 -1.65
C ALA A 319 -12.81 -26.24 -1.06
N ASN A 320 -14.12 -26.44 -1.25
CA ASN A 320 -14.81 -27.63 -0.78
C ASN A 320 -14.31 -28.92 -1.45
N LEU A 321 -13.95 -28.87 -2.73
CA LEU A 321 -13.35 -30.00 -3.44
C LEU A 321 -11.97 -30.34 -2.91
N ILE A 322 -11.12 -29.34 -2.64
CA ILE A 322 -9.79 -29.53 -2.06
C ILE A 322 -9.92 -30.11 -0.65
N PHE A 323 -10.80 -29.56 0.18
CA PHE A 323 -11.02 -30.04 1.55
C PHE A 323 -11.50 -31.50 1.58
N LYS A 324 -12.42 -31.88 0.68
CA LYS A 324 -12.85 -33.28 0.53
C LYS A 324 -11.67 -34.18 0.16
N ARG A 325 -10.85 -33.75 -0.81
CA ARG A 325 -9.69 -34.52 -1.28
C ARG A 325 -8.61 -34.66 -0.20
N GLU A 326 -8.36 -33.63 0.59
CA GLU A 326 -7.42 -33.67 1.72
C GLU A 326 -7.91 -34.64 2.79
N LYS A 327 -9.19 -34.58 3.15
CA LYS A 327 -9.77 -35.51 4.12
C LYS A 327 -9.67 -36.97 3.66
N GLU A 328 -9.83 -37.23 2.36
CA GLU A 328 -9.61 -38.56 1.77
C GLU A 328 -8.13 -38.98 1.88
N LEU A 329 -7.19 -38.09 1.58
CA LEU A 329 -5.75 -38.35 1.69
C LEU A 329 -5.33 -38.61 3.14
N ASP A 330 -5.80 -37.81 4.09
CA ASP A 330 -5.52 -37.99 5.53
C ASP A 330 -6.06 -39.34 6.02
N SER A 331 -7.26 -39.73 5.58
CA SER A 331 -7.83 -41.05 5.88
C SER A 331 -6.98 -42.17 5.27
N CYS A 332 -6.46 -41.98 4.06
CA CYS A 332 -5.59 -42.95 3.40
C CYS A 332 -4.23 -43.06 4.11
N GLN A 333 -3.64 -41.92 4.53
CA GLN A 333 -2.38 -41.87 5.27
C GLN A 333 -2.52 -42.56 6.64
N LEU A 334 -3.64 -42.36 7.34
CA LEU A 334 -3.92 -43.06 8.60
C LEU A 334 -3.99 -44.58 8.41
N GLN A 335 -4.59 -45.03 7.30
CA GLN A 335 -4.63 -46.45 6.93
C GLN A 335 -3.25 -47.00 6.56
N GLU A 336 -2.42 -46.25 5.83
CA GLU A 336 -1.04 -46.62 5.52
C GLU A 336 -0.16 -46.70 6.77
N GLU A 337 -0.29 -45.76 7.70
CA GLU A 337 0.44 -45.76 8.98
C GLU A 337 -0.02 -46.89 9.91
N ASP A 338 -1.32 -47.21 9.96
CA ASP A 338 -1.83 -48.38 10.68
C ASP A 338 -1.33 -49.70 10.05
N ALA A 339 -1.27 -49.77 8.71
CA ALA A 339 -0.69 -50.91 8.01
C ALA A 339 0.83 -51.03 8.27
N ARG A 340 1.57 -49.91 8.31
CA ARG A 340 2.99 -49.88 8.71
C ARG A 340 3.19 -50.35 10.15
N LEU A 341 2.36 -49.88 11.09
CA LEU A 341 2.40 -50.31 12.49
C LEU A 341 2.07 -51.79 12.64
N LYS A 342 1.09 -52.30 11.89
CA LYS A 342 0.76 -53.74 11.85
C LYS A 342 1.87 -54.57 11.25
N ALA A 343 2.49 -54.13 10.14
CA ALA A 343 3.65 -54.79 9.55
C ALA A 343 4.84 -54.80 10.51
N PHE A 344 5.11 -53.69 11.20
CA PHE A 344 6.15 -53.58 12.22
C PHE A 344 5.90 -54.54 13.40
N ARG A 345 4.66 -54.59 13.92
CA ARG A 345 4.28 -55.56 14.97
C ARG A 345 4.37 -57.01 14.50
N SER A 346 4.03 -57.28 13.24
CA SER A 346 4.09 -58.63 12.68
C SER A 346 5.52 -59.11 12.41
N LEU A 347 6.45 -58.19 12.11
CA LEU A 347 7.89 -58.48 12.05
C LEU A 347 8.45 -58.80 13.45
N HIS A 348 8.00 -58.08 14.49
CA HIS A 348 8.42 -58.35 15.87
C HIS A 348 7.92 -59.70 16.41
N ASN A 349 6.74 -60.16 15.98
CA ASN A 349 6.17 -61.44 16.40
C ASN A 349 6.79 -62.67 15.71
N MET A 350 7.56 -62.50 14.62
CA MET A 350 8.25 -63.60 13.93
C MET A 350 9.62 -63.91 14.54
N ASP A 351 10.19 -63.03 15.36
CA ASP A 351 11.49 -63.21 16.03
C ASP A 351 11.39 -64.01 17.36
N ASN A 352 10.21 -64.49 17.75
CA ASN A 352 10.05 -65.25 19.00
C ASN A 352 10.28 -66.76 18.89
N ASN A 353 10.73 -67.26 17.73
CA ASN A 353 11.05 -68.68 17.54
C ASN A 353 12.45 -68.86 16.91
N ASN A 354 13.51 -68.68 17.71
CA ASN A 354 14.72 -69.52 17.80
C ASN A 354 15.93 -68.74 18.33
N ASP A 355 16.71 -69.44 19.16
CA ASP A 355 17.88 -68.97 19.90
C ASP A 355 19.06 -68.46 19.03
N THR A 356 19.82 -67.52 19.62
CA THR A 356 21.29 -67.28 19.53
C THR A 356 21.78 -65.93 18.94
N LEU A 357 22.29 -65.08 19.85
CA LEU A 357 23.25 -63.96 19.70
C LEU A 357 22.81 -62.63 19.00
N PRO A 358 23.48 -61.50 19.29
CA PRO A 358 22.81 -60.25 19.63
C PRO A 358 23.05 -59.17 18.56
N SER A 359 21.99 -58.70 17.92
CA SER A 359 22.05 -57.51 17.08
C SER A 359 21.31 -56.37 17.76
N ALA A 360 22.09 -55.42 18.24
CA ALA A 360 21.70 -54.15 18.83
C ALA A 360 20.50 -53.53 18.10
N SER A 361 19.36 -53.47 18.80
CA SER A 361 18.14 -52.81 18.34
C SER A 361 17.90 -51.58 19.20
N MET A 362 17.72 -50.43 18.56
CA MET A 362 17.49 -49.10 19.13
C MET A 362 16.33 -48.98 20.14
N GLY A 363 15.60 -50.07 20.44
CA GLY A 363 14.60 -50.12 21.50
C GLY A 363 15.19 -50.08 22.91
N GLU A 364 16.39 -50.63 23.12
CA GLU A 364 17.04 -50.65 24.44
C GLU A 364 17.54 -49.27 24.88
N ALA A 365 17.96 -48.42 23.93
CA ALA A 365 18.41 -47.06 24.24
C ALA A 365 17.28 -46.17 24.81
N CYS A 366 16.02 -46.43 24.44
CA CYS A 366 14.86 -45.67 24.92
C CYS A 366 14.35 -46.18 26.27
N SER A 367 14.40 -47.50 26.52
CA SER A 367 14.07 -48.05 27.85
C SER A 367 15.17 -47.73 28.87
N GLU A 368 16.44 -47.69 28.46
CA GLU A 368 17.54 -47.18 29.29
C GLU A 368 17.38 -45.69 29.58
N PHE A 369 16.98 -44.85 28.62
CA PHE A 369 16.72 -43.43 28.87
C PHE A 369 15.57 -43.21 29.87
N GLN A 370 14.52 -44.03 29.78
CA GLN A 370 13.39 -44.00 30.71
C GLN A 370 13.79 -44.53 32.10
N TYR A 371 14.62 -45.58 32.17
CA TYR A 371 15.18 -46.13 33.40
C TYR A 371 16.11 -45.14 34.10
N ILE A 372 16.95 -44.42 33.35
CA ILE A 372 17.82 -43.35 33.84
C ILE A 372 16.99 -42.17 34.36
N GLN A 373 15.94 -41.76 33.65
CA GLN A 373 15.02 -40.70 34.12
C GLN A 373 14.28 -41.09 35.41
N THR A 374 13.92 -42.37 35.56
CA THR A 374 13.18 -42.86 36.73
C THR A 374 14.09 -43.03 37.94
N LYS A 375 15.38 -43.37 37.75
CA LYS A 375 16.37 -43.43 38.84
C LYS A 375 16.97 -42.09 39.25
N LEU A 376 16.92 -41.07 38.39
CA LEU A 376 17.40 -39.71 38.72
C LEU A 376 16.36 -38.86 39.45
N GLY A 377 15.11 -39.32 39.53
CA GLY A 377 14.02 -38.63 40.22
C GLY A 377 13.96 -38.87 41.72
N ASP A 378 14.74 -39.81 42.26
CA ASP A 378 14.68 -40.21 43.68
C ASP A 378 16.09 -40.43 44.27
N VAL A 379 16.91 -39.36 44.24
CA VAL A 379 18.16 -39.31 45.01
C VAL A 379 18.24 -37.93 45.66
N GLY A 380 18.06 -37.92 46.98
CA GLY A 380 18.26 -36.74 47.82
C GLY A 380 19.67 -36.17 47.72
N GLU A 381 19.81 -34.94 48.23
CA GLU A 381 21.04 -34.14 48.33
C GLU A 381 22.30 -34.98 48.62
N TYR A 382 22.99 -35.42 47.57
CA TYR A 382 24.41 -35.76 47.64
C TYR A 382 25.18 -34.51 47.23
N GLU A 383 26.00 -34.00 48.14
CA GLU A 383 27.05 -33.02 47.83
C GLU A 383 27.85 -33.54 46.64
N PHE A 384 27.68 -32.89 45.49
CA PHE A 384 28.40 -33.22 44.28
C PHE A 384 29.89 -32.97 44.55
N ASP A 385 30.75 -33.96 44.27
CA ASP A 385 32.20 -33.81 44.44
C ASP A 385 32.65 -32.53 43.68
N PRO A 386 33.29 -31.55 44.37
CA PRO A 386 33.67 -30.28 43.77
C PRO A 386 34.54 -30.45 42.51
N LYS A 387 35.28 -31.56 42.39
CA LYS A 387 36.00 -31.91 41.15
C LYS A 387 35.09 -32.14 39.95
N VAL A 388 34.00 -32.88 40.14
CA VAL A 388 33.06 -33.21 39.05
C VAL A 388 32.32 -31.95 38.60
N GLN A 389 32.08 -31.02 39.52
CA GLN A 389 31.47 -29.72 39.21
C GLN A 389 32.41 -28.80 38.40
N ILE A 390 33.70 -28.74 38.76
CA ILE A 390 34.72 -27.97 38.02
C ILE A 390 34.93 -28.56 36.62
N GLU A 391 35.02 -29.89 36.50
CA GLU A 391 35.19 -30.56 35.20
C GLU A 391 33.95 -30.36 34.29
N ALA A 392 32.73 -30.42 34.85
CA ALA A 392 31.51 -30.12 34.10
C ALA A 392 31.44 -28.65 33.65
N GLU A 393 31.94 -27.71 34.46
CA GLU A 393 32.02 -26.29 34.09
C GLU A 393 33.07 -26.05 32.99
N LYS A 394 34.22 -26.75 33.06
CA LYS A 394 35.25 -26.75 32.02
C LYS A 394 34.69 -27.21 30.67
N GLU A 395 34.01 -28.36 30.65
CA GLU A 395 33.44 -28.91 29.43
C GLU A 395 32.37 -27.98 28.83
N ARG A 396 31.59 -27.29 29.68
CA ARG A 396 30.61 -26.27 29.24
C ARG A 396 31.29 -25.07 28.59
N LEU A 397 32.35 -24.54 29.20
CA LEU A 397 33.11 -23.42 28.62
C LEU A 397 33.77 -23.81 27.30
N GLU A 398 34.38 -24.99 27.22
CA GLU A 398 34.98 -25.50 25.97
C GLU A 398 33.94 -25.68 24.85
N LYS A 399 32.74 -26.17 25.18
CA LYS A 399 31.62 -26.27 24.23
C LYS A 399 31.19 -24.88 23.73
N GLU A 400 31.12 -23.89 24.61
CA GLU A 400 30.76 -22.53 24.23
C GLU A 400 31.88 -21.86 23.41
N ILE A 401 33.16 -22.07 23.74
CA ILE A 401 34.31 -21.61 22.93
C ILE A 401 34.22 -22.20 21.52
N ARG A 402 34.06 -23.53 21.39
CA ARG A 402 33.93 -24.20 20.08
C ARG A 402 32.78 -23.62 19.25
N LYS A 403 31.66 -23.30 19.89
CA LYS A 403 30.48 -22.68 19.24
C LYS A 403 30.77 -21.25 18.78
N GLN A 404 31.45 -20.44 19.59
CA GLN A 404 31.84 -19.07 19.22
C GLN A 404 32.93 -19.06 18.13
N GLU A 405 33.90 -19.98 18.16
CA GLU A 405 34.91 -20.15 17.12
C GLU A 405 34.28 -20.54 15.78
N ARG A 406 33.31 -21.48 15.78
CA ARG A 406 32.53 -21.79 14.58
C ARG A 406 31.79 -20.57 14.05
N ARG A 407 31.20 -19.76 14.94
CA ARG A 407 30.53 -18.50 14.55
C ARG A 407 31.51 -17.50 13.95
N LEU A 408 32.71 -17.37 14.52
CA LEU A 408 33.77 -16.50 14.00
C LEU A 408 34.23 -16.93 12.60
N SER A 409 34.45 -18.24 12.39
CA SER A 409 34.81 -18.78 11.07
C SER A 409 33.76 -18.45 10.01
N ILE A 410 32.47 -18.61 10.34
CA ILE A 410 31.37 -18.23 9.43
C ILE A 410 31.38 -16.72 9.13
N LEU A 411 31.68 -15.87 10.12
CA LEU A 411 31.79 -14.42 9.93
C LEU A 411 32.97 -14.06 9.03
N GLN A 412 34.12 -14.71 9.20
CA GLN A 412 35.32 -14.53 8.36
C GLN A 412 35.05 -14.96 6.91
N MET A 413 34.43 -16.12 6.69
CA MET A 413 34.04 -16.55 5.34
C MET A 413 33.08 -15.56 4.67
N LYS A 414 32.11 -15.01 5.43
CA LYS A 414 31.19 -13.98 4.91
C LYS A 414 31.92 -12.68 4.60
N LEU A 415 32.92 -12.33 5.40
CA LEU A 415 33.74 -11.14 5.19
C LEU A 415 34.57 -11.26 3.92
N GLU A 416 35.25 -12.39 3.73
CA GLU A 416 36.04 -12.68 2.53
C GLU A 416 35.18 -12.65 1.26
N ARG A 417 33.98 -13.24 1.29
CA ARG A 417 33.02 -13.15 0.16
C ARG A 417 32.67 -11.70 -0.17
N SER A 418 32.40 -10.87 0.84
CA SER A 418 32.10 -9.45 0.67
C SER A 418 33.31 -8.68 0.12
N GLU A 419 34.53 -8.99 0.58
CA GLU A 419 35.77 -8.39 0.07
C GLU A 419 36.04 -8.79 -1.39
N ASN A 420 35.76 -10.04 -1.77
CA ASN A 420 35.85 -10.52 -3.14
C ASN A 420 34.83 -9.84 -4.07
N GLU A 421 33.59 -9.61 -3.61
CA GLU A 421 32.59 -8.86 -4.36
C GLU A 421 32.99 -7.39 -4.55
N LEU A 422 33.53 -6.75 -3.51
CA LEU A 422 34.06 -5.39 -3.61
C LEU A 422 35.27 -5.32 -4.55
N ALA A 423 36.16 -6.32 -4.53
CA ALA A 423 37.29 -6.39 -5.46
C ALA A 423 36.83 -6.53 -6.92
N LYS A 424 35.79 -7.34 -7.18
CA LYS A 424 35.18 -7.45 -8.52
C LYS A 424 34.62 -6.10 -8.99
N LEU A 425 33.86 -5.41 -8.15
CA LEU A 425 33.29 -4.10 -8.47
C LEU A 425 34.38 -3.02 -8.62
N ASN A 426 35.45 -3.09 -7.83
CA ASN A 426 36.58 -2.18 -7.97
C ASN A 426 37.40 -2.48 -9.23
N SER A 427 37.47 -3.73 -9.69
CA SER A 427 38.18 -4.09 -10.92
C SER A 427 37.50 -3.58 -12.20
N SER A 428 36.16 -3.46 -12.17
CA SER A 428 35.40 -2.79 -13.24
C SER A 428 35.59 -1.27 -13.23
N TRP A 429 36.05 -0.70 -12.11
CA TRP A 429 36.34 0.72 -12.01
C TRP A 429 37.83 0.97 -12.32
N LYS A 430 38.10 1.80 -13.32
CA LYS A 430 39.46 2.25 -13.64
C LYS A 430 39.54 3.76 -13.40
N PRO A 431 40.31 4.24 -12.40
CA PRO A 431 40.47 5.67 -12.19
C PRO A 431 40.94 6.34 -13.49
N GLY A 432 40.29 7.44 -13.89
CA GLY A 432 40.74 8.23 -15.03
C GLY A 432 42.19 8.68 -14.88
N GLU A 433 42.95 8.60 -15.96
CA GLU A 433 44.34 9.08 -15.99
C GLU A 433 44.36 10.59 -15.73
N LYS A 434 45.21 11.04 -14.79
CA LYS A 434 45.30 12.45 -14.44
C LYS A 434 45.86 13.21 -15.64
N VAL A 435 45.08 14.11 -16.22
CA VAL A 435 45.57 15.04 -17.23
C VAL A 435 46.60 15.95 -16.55
N ALA A 436 47.84 15.92 -17.04
CA ALA A 436 49.00 16.58 -16.42
C ALA A 436 48.89 18.12 -16.41
N ASP A 437 47.99 18.69 -17.21
CA ASP A 437 47.77 20.12 -17.33
C ASP A 437 46.66 20.60 -16.37
N GLN A 438 46.87 20.47 -15.06
CA GLN A 438 45.97 21.08 -14.07
C GLN A 438 46.18 22.59 -14.05
N GLU A 439 45.20 23.34 -14.55
CA GLU A 439 45.18 24.81 -14.48
C GLU A 439 45.43 25.28 -13.04
N LEU A 440 46.42 26.17 -12.87
CA LEU A 440 46.71 26.80 -11.58
C LEU A 440 45.66 27.88 -11.29
N ILE A 441 44.73 27.56 -10.39
CA ILE A 441 43.77 28.55 -9.89
C ILE A 441 44.47 29.51 -8.92
N THR A 442 44.26 30.81 -9.10
CA THR A 442 44.78 31.81 -8.15
C THR A 442 43.99 31.76 -6.84
N GLU A 443 44.60 32.20 -5.75
CA GLU A 443 43.94 32.18 -4.44
C GLU A 443 42.74 33.16 -4.39
N GLU A 444 42.80 34.28 -5.12
CA GLU A 444 41.65 35.19 -5.24
C GLU A 444 40.48 34.54 -5.98
N GLU A 445 40.75 33.87 -7.11
CA GLU A 445 39.74 33.10 -7.85
C GLU A 445 39.16 31.98 -6.99
N ARG A 446 40.00 31.28 -6.22
CA ARG A 446 39.55 30.24 -5.29
C ARG A 446 38.59 30.78 -4.24
N GLN A 447 38.89 31.93 -3.65
CA GLN A 447 38.02 32.56 -2.65
C GLN A 447 36.71 33.09 -3.26
N THR A 448 36.75 33.64 -4.47
CA THR A 448 35.53 34.08 -5.15
C THR A 448 34.62 32.91 -5.49
N PHE A 449 35.14 31.81 -6.06
CA PHE A 449 34.33 30.62 -6.34
C PHE A 449 33.83 29.94 -5.07
N ARG A 450 34.61 29.93 -3.98
CA ARG A 450 34.14 29.48 -2.67
C ARG A 450 32.92 30.29 -2.20
N ARG A 451 32.99 31.62 -2.31
CA ARG A 451 31.88 32.52 -1.93
C ARG A 451 30.64 32.31 -2.80
N ILE A 452 30.82 32.14 -4.11
CA ILE A 452 29.74 31.85 -5.05
C ILE A 452 29.11 30.49 -4.74
N GLY A 453 29.92 29.44 -4.63
CA GLY A 453 29.46 28.07 -4.35
C GLY A 453 28.71 27.95 -3.01
N LEU A 454 29.09 28.71 -1.99
CA LEU A 454 28.35 28.74 -0.73
C LEU A 454 26.97 29.40 -0.86
N LYS A 455 26.90 30.54 -1.56
CA LYS A 455 25.64 31.29 -1.81
C LYS A 455 24.71 30.61 -2.81
N MET A 456 25.18 29.60 -3.55
CA MET A 456 24.35 28.87 -4.50
C MET A 456 23.27 28.02 -3.81
N ASP A 457 22.02 28.22 -4.24
CA ASP A 457 20.86 27.42 -3.83
C ASP A 457 20.76 26.09 -4.57
N GLN A 458 21.23 26.04 -5.83
CA GLN A 458 21.26 24.79 -6.60
C GLN A 458 22.45 23.94 -6.16
N PHE A 459 22.17 22.69 -5.76
CA PHE A 459 23.19 21.73 -5.31
C PHE A 459 22.86 20.31 -5.77
N LEU A 460 23.91 19.48 -5.82
CA LEU A 460 23.81 18.05 -6.05
C LEU A 460 23.92 17.31 -4.72
N LEU A 461 22.96 16.44 -4.39
CA LEU A 461 23.01 15.65 -3.16
C LEU A 461 23.65 14.29 -3.40
N LEU A 462 24.77 14.02 -2.73
CA LEU A 462 25.37 12.70 -2.67
C LEU A 462 24.62 11.84 -1.66
N GLY A 463 23.95 10.81 -2.19
CA GLY A 463 23.27 9.80 -1.38
C GLY A 463 24.17 8.62 -1.01
N ARG A 464 23.54 7.55 -0.53
CA ARG A 464 24.23 6.30 -0.10
C ARG A 464 25.13 5.69 -1.18
N ARG A 465 24.80 5.88 -2.45
CA ARG A 465 25.52 5.30 -3.60
C ARG A 465 26.89 5.95 -3.87
N GLY A 466 27.20 7.06 -3.21
CA GLY A 466 28.45 7.78 -3.46
C GLY A 466 28.52 8.36 -4.87
N VAL A 467 29.73 8.38 -5.44
CA VAL A 467 30.03 8.91 -6.78
C VAL A 467 29.87 7.79 -7.80
N TYR A 468 29.07 8.02 -8.84
CA TYR A 468 28.80 7.07 -9.91
C TYR A 468 28.48 7.84 -11.21
N ASP A 469 28.32 7.14 -12.33
CA ASP A 469 28.15 7.73 -13.67
C ASP A 469 27.18 8.94 -13.72
N GLY A 470 25.99 8.79 -13.14
CA GLY A 470 24.94 9.81 -13.16
C GLY A 470 25.25 11.02 -12.28
N VAL A 471 26.11 10.90 -11.27
CA VAL A 471 26.57 12.05 -10.47
C VAL A 471 27.49 12.91 -11.32
N ILE A 472 28.46 12.30 -11.99
CA ILE A 472 29.39 13.01 -12.87
C ILE A 472 28.65 13.65 -14.05
N GLY A 473 27.72 12.92 -14.68
CA GLY A 473 26.84 13.49 -15.70
C GLY A 473 26.02 14.68 -15.19
N SER A 474 25.55 14.64 -13.94
CA SER A 474 24.84 15.76 -13.31
C SER A 474 25.73 16.97 -13.07
N ILE A 475 27.02 16.75 -12.74
CA ILE A 475 28.03 17.82 -12.60
C ILE A 475 28.26 18.50 -13.96
N HIS A 476 28.50 17.73 -15.02
CA HIS A 476 28.67 18.27 -16.39
C HIS A 476 27.43 19.02 -16.89
N GLN A 477 26.24 18.59 -16.48
CA GLN A 477 25.00 19.31 -16.79
C GLN A 477 24.88 20.64 -16.04
N HIS A 478 25.32 20.71 -14.79
CA HIS A 478 25.38 22.00 -14.08
C HIS A 478 26.42 22.93 -14.70
N TRP A 479 27.58 22.40 -15.11
CA TRP A 479 28.62 23.17 -15.79
C TRP A 479 28.22 23.74 -17.15
N LYS A 480 27.09 23.29 -17.71
CA LYS A 480 26.46 23.87 -18.91
C LYS A 480 26.04 25.32 -18.70
N HIS A 481 25.55 25.63 -17.49
CA HIS A 481 24.87 26.90 -17.20
C HIS A 481 25.56 27.69 -16.09
N ARG A 482 26.56 27.08 -15.43
CA ARG A 482 27.28 27.66 -14.29
C ARG A 482 28.73 27.21 -14.32
N GLU A 483 29.62 27.93 -13.68
CA GLU A 483 31.05 27.56 -13.65
C GLU A 483 31.42 26.74 -12.41
N VAL A 484 30.63 26.89 -11.34
CA VAL A 484 30.82 26.26 -10.04
C VAL A 484 29.65 25.33 -9.73
N VAL A 485 29.95 24.18 -9.13
CA VAL A 485 28.97 23.21 -8.65
C VAL A 485 29.14 23.00 -7.15
N LYS A 486 28.01 23.00 -6.44
CA LYS A 486 27.91 22.69 -5.02
C LYS A 486 27.40 21.25 -4.87
N VAL A 487 28.22 20.38 -4.32
CA VAL A 487 27.86 18.98 -4.03
C VAL A 487 27.76 18.79 -2.52
N ILE A 488 26.59 18.38 -2.02
CA ILE A 488 26.36 18.17 -0.58
C ILE A 488 26.45 16.69 -0.26
N THR A 489 27.27 16.31 0.72
CA THR A 489 27.39 14.96 1.27
C THR A 489 26.95 14.92 2.74
N MET A 490 26.28 13.83 3.12
CA MET A 490 25.86 13.55 4.50
C MET A 490 26.79 12.55 5.22
N GLN A 491 27.97 12.27 4.64
CA GLN A 491 29.02 11.49 5.30
C GLN A 491 29.45 12.17 6.60
N ARG A 492 29.76 11.35 7.63
CA ARG A 492 30.18 11.82 8.95
C ARG A 492 31.71 11.92 9.06
N ASP A 493 32.42 11.00 8.42
CA ASP A 493 33.87 10.90 8.53
C ASP A 493 34.57 11.86 7.57
N TYR A 494 35.36 12.79 8.10
CA TYR A 494 36.07 13.79 7.31
C TYR A 494 37.06 13.18 6.31
N SER A 495 37.75 12.10 6.68
CA SER A 495 38.66 11.39 5.77
C SER A 495 37.93 10.80 4.56
N GLN A 496 36.72 10.27 4.74
CA GLN A 496 35.89 9.77 3.64
C GLN A 496 35.41 10.91 2.74
N ILE A 497 35.11 12.07 3.32
CA ILE A 497 34.71 13.26 2.56
C ILE A 497 35.87 13.75 1.69
N ILE A 498 37.09 13.80 2.23
CA ILE A 498 38.28 14.16 1.44
C ILE A 498 38.50 13.16 0.30
N GLN A 499 38.39 11.87 0.56
CA GLN A 499 38.51 10.84 -0.49
C GLN A 499 37.43 11.01 -1.57
N THR A 500 36.20 11.32 -1.14
CA THR A 500 35.08 11.58 -2.06
C THR A 500 35.31 12.85 -2.88
N ALA A 501 35.86 13.90 -2.27
CA ALA A 501 36.20 15.15 -2.96
C ALA A 501 37.30 14.93 -4.02
N ARG A 502 38.36 14.18 -3.67
CA ARG A 502 39.43 13.78 -4.61
C ARG A 502 38.89 12.91 -5.74
N LEU A 503 37.97 12.00 -5.43
CA LEU A 503 37.32 11.15 -6.44
C LEU A 503 36.50 12.00 -7.41
N LEU A 504 35.71 12.95 -6.91
CA LEU A 504 34.95 13.86 -7.76
C LEU A 504 35.86 14.71 -8.64
N GLU A 505 36.95 15.24 -8.10
CA GLU A 505 37.96 16.02 -8.83
C GLU A 505 38.55 15.19 -10.00
N ASN A 506 39.04 13.98 -9.72
CA ASN A 506 39.63 13.13 -10.73
C ASN A 506 38.63 12.70 -11.82
N GLU A 507 37.41 12.31 -11.42
CA GLU A 507 36.43 11.72 -12.34
C GLU A 507 35.66 12.76 -13.15
N SER A 508 35.44 13.95 -12.59
CA SER A 508 34.80 15.05 -13.32
C SER A 508 35.79 15.89 -14.13
N GLY A 509 37.09 15.79 -13.83
CA GLY A 509 38.13 16.67 -14.38
C GLY A 509 38.03 18.13 -13.90
N GLY A 510 37.18 18.41 -12.92
CA GLY A 510 37.03 19.74 -12.33
C GLY A 510 37.98 19.95 -11.15
N LEU A 511 38.29 21.22 -10.86
CA LEU A 511 39.17 21.63 -9.78
C LEU A 511 38.43 21.70 -8.45
N LEU A 512 38.97 21.04 -7.42
CA LEU A 512 38.42 21.12 -6.07
C LEU A 512 38.72 22.49 -5.44
N VAL A 513 37.68 23.31 -5.24
CA VAL A 513 37.82 24.65 -4.66
C VAL A 513 37.85 24.59 -3.14
N ALA A 514 36.83 24.01 -2.51
CA ALA A 514 36.71 23.97 -1.05
C ALA A 514 35.82 22.82 -0.56
N VAL A 515 36.11 22.34 0.65
CA VAL A 515 35.26 21.40 1.40
C VAL A 515 34.82 22.10 2.70
N GLU A 516 33.54 22.46 2.77
CA GLU A 516 32.96 23.28 3.83
C GLU A 516 31.98 22.49 4.70
N LYS A 517 32.00 22.76 6.00
CA LYS A 517 31.03 22.17 6.94
C LYS A 517 29.74 23.00 6.94
N LEU A 518 28.59 22.36 6.75
CA LEU A 518 27.28 23.00 6.81
C LEU A 518 26.54 22.62 8.10
N LYS A 519 25.40 23.27 8.37
CA LYS A 519 24.48 22.89 9.48
C LYS A 519 24.04 21.42 9.38
N ARG A 520 23.91 20.91 8.15
CA ARG A 520 23.59 19.51 7.84
C ARG A 520 24.51 19.02 6.73
N GLY A 521 25.50 18.20 7.11
CA GLY A 521 26.47 17.61 6.18
C GLY A 521 27.61 18.55 5.80
N HIS A 522 28.23 18.26 4.65
CA HIS A 522 29.38 18.97 4.13
C HIS A 522 29.15 19.34 2.66
N ALA A 523 29.63 20.52 2.24
CA ALA A 523 29.59 20.99 0.87
C ALA A 523 30.98 20.86 0.23
N ILE A 524 31.04 20.14 -0.88
CA ILE A 524 32.20 20.05 -1.76
C ILE A 524 31.92 20.98 -2.93
N ILE A 525 32.79 21.96 -3.14
CA ILE A 525 32.67 22.97 -4.19
C ILE A 525 33.69 22.65 -5.27
N ILE A 526 33.22 22.47 -6.50
CA ILE A 526 34.03 22.06 -7.64
C ILE A 526 33.84 23.08 -8.78
N TYR A 527 34.96 23.52 -9.34
CA TYR A 527 35.02 24.43 -10.48
C TYR A 527 35.37 23.67 -11.76
N ARG A 528 34.76 24.03 -12.89
CA ARG A 528 34.92 23.26 -14.15
C ARG A 528 36.29 23.42 -14.83
N GLY A 529 37.01 24.52 -14.60
CA GLY A 529 38.21 24.91 -15.38
C GLY A 529 37.90 25.90 -16.51
N LYS A 530 38.86 26.75 -16.88
CA LYS A 530 38.72 27.71 -17.99
C LYS A 530 38.65 26.99 -19.35
N ASN A 531 39.38 25.89 -19.49
CA ASN A 531 39.44 25.05 -20.69
C ASN A 531 38.38 23.93 -20.71
N TYR A 532 37.30 24.07 -19.93
CA TYR A 532 36.26 23.05 -19.89
C TYR A 532 35.56 22.89 -21.25
N SER A 533 35.87 21.79 -21.94
CA SER A 533 35.09 21.31 -23.09
C SER A 533 34.10 20.24 -22.64
N ARG A 534 32.84 20.37 -23.04
CA ARG A 534 31.82 19.36 -22.75
C ARG A 534 32.23 18.02 -23.39
N PRO A 535 32.31 16.92 -22.62
CA PRO A 535 32.57 15.60 -23.20
C PRO A 535 31.41 15.16 -24.11
N LEU A 536 31.73 14.59 -25.26
CA LEU A 536 30.75 14.13 -26.26
C LEU A 536 29.94 12.92 -25.75
N LYS A 537 30.55 12.08 -24.90
CA LYS A 537 29.90 11.00 -24.16
C LYS A 537 29.76 11.44 -22.69
N PHE A 538 28.52 11.60 -22.21
CA PHE A 538 28.23 11.97 -20.81
C PHE A 538 28.47 10.83 -19.81
N LEU A 539 28.59 9.60 -20.31
CA LEU A 539 28.88 8.43 -19.49
C LEU A 539 30.36 8.06 -19.70
N PRO A 540 31.23 8.36 -18.73
CA PRO A 540 32.57 7.79 -18.73
C PRO A 540 32.45 6.27 -18.58
N GLU A 541 33.00 5.52 -19.53
CA GLU A 541 32.98 4.04 -19.55
C GLU A 541 33.72 3.42 -18.35
N ASN A 542 34.48 4.25 -17.62
CA ASN A 542 35.33 3.87 -16.50
C ASN A 542 34.61 3.85 -15.14
N LEU A 543 33.42 4.46 -15.01
CA LEU A 543 32.69 4.59 -13.74
C LEU A 543 31.69 3.47 -13.51
N LEU A 544 31.42 3.20 -12.22
CA LEU A 544 30.36 2.30 -11.80
C LEU A 544 28.99 2.79 -12.27
N THR A 545 28.18 1.85 -12.76
CA THR A 545 26.78 2.12 -13.05
C THR A 545 26.00 2.38 -11.76
N LYS A 546 24.84 3.04 -11.87
CA LYS A 546 23.93 3.28 -10.72
C LYS A 546 23.58 2.02 -9.90
N ARG A 547 23.52 0.85 -10.55
CA ARG A 547 23.21 -0.43 -9.89
C ARG A 547 24.44 -0.96 -9.15
N GLU A 548 25.59 -0.97 -9.80
CA GLU A 548 26.85 -1.43 -9.20
C GLU A 548 27.30 -0.54 -8.04
N ALA A 549 27.16 0.78 -8.16
CA ALA A 549 27.46 1.71 -7.08
C ALA A 549 26.57 1.50 -5.84
N LEU A 550 25.29 1.12 -6.04
CA LEU A 550 24.43 0.72 -4.93
C LEU A 550 24.90 -0.59 -4.30
N GLN A 551 25.28 -1.57 -5.11
CA GLN A 551 25.80 -2.84 -4.63
C GLN A 551 27.09 -2.66 -3.84
N GLN A 552 28.03 -1.87 -4.36
CA GLN A 552 29.28 -1.52 -3.71
C GLN A 552 29.02 -0.84 -2.35
N SER A 553 28.08 0.10 -2.29
CA SER A 553 27.66 0.76 -1.04
C SER A 553 27.09 -0.23 0.00
N MET A 554 26.20 -1.14 -0.44
CA MET A 554 25.63 -2.17 0.44
C MET A 554 26.71 -3.13 0.95
N GLU A 555 27.62 -3.56 0.09
CA GLU A 555 28.72 -4.45 0.46
C GLU A 555 29.74 -3.75 1.38
N MET A 556 30.03 -2.46 1.17
CA MET A 556 30.86 -1.70 2.12
C MET A 556 30.22 -1.63 3.52
N GLN A 557 28.90 -1.38 3.60
CA GLN A 557 28.17 -1.37 4.86
C GLN A 557 28.20 -2.75 5.51
N ARG A 558 27.93 -3.80 4.72
CA ARG A 558 27.96 -5.20 5.18
C ARG A 558 29.33 -5.60 5.71
N ARG A 559 30.41 -5.27 4.99
CA ARG A 559 31.80 -5.48 5.41
C ARG A 559 32.08 -4.79 6.74
N GLY A 560 31.62 -3.55 6.92
CA GLY A 560 31.76 -2.81 8.19
C GLY A 560 31.07 -3.51 9.36
N SER A 561 29.82 -3.92 9.18
CA SER A 561 29.07 -4.68 10.20
C SER A 561 29.70 -6.04 10.49
N LEU A 562 30.14 -6.78 9.47
CA LEU A 562 30.81 -8.06 9.64
C LEU A 562 32.13 -7.93 10.41
N LYS A 563 32.94 -6.90 10.11
CA LYS A 563 34.17 -6.62 10.87
C LYS A 563 33.88 -6.29 12.34
N PHE A 564 32.81 -5.54 12.61
CA PHE A 564 32.37 -5.26 13.97
C PHE A 564 31.99 -6.55 14.73
N PHE A 565 31.12 -7.38 14.15
CA PHE A 565 30.71 -8.63 14.79
C PHE A 565 31.86 -9.63 14.94
N ALA A 566 32.76 -9.72 13.96
CA ALA A 566 33.94 -10.57 14.04
C ALA A 566 34.85 -10.15 15.21
N ARG A 567 35.09 -8.84 15.39
CA ARG A 567 35.84 -8.32 16.54
C ARG A 567 35.16 -8.62 17.86
N LEU A 568 33.84 -8.41 17.96
CA LEU A 568 33.07 -8.71 19.16
C LEU A 568 33.13 -10.21 19.52
N THR A 569 32.94 -11.09 18.53
CA THR A 569 33.05 -12.55 18.75
C THR A 569 34.46 -12.95 19.15
N ALA A 570 35.50 -12.35 18.56
CA ALA A 570 36.88 -12.60 18.98
C ALA A 570 37.16 -12.17 20.43
N GLN A 571 36.60 -11.03 20.86
CA GLN A 571 36.68 -10.60 22.27
C GLN A 571 35.98 -11.56 23.23
N ILE A 572 34.79 -12.05 22.86
CA ILE A 572 34.05 -13.06 23.66
C ILE A 572 34.87 -14.35 23.77
N ILE A 573 35.49 -14.81 22.68
CA ILE A 573 36.36 -15.99 22.71
C ILE A 573 37.55 -15.77 23.65
N SER A 574 38.15 -14.56 23.64
CA SER A 574 39.23 -14.22 24.57
C SER A 574 38.76 -14.30 26.04
N ASP A 575 37.64 -13.66 26.38
CA ASP A 575 37.09 -13.67 27.75
C ASP A 575 36.74 -15.10 28.21
N LEU A 576 36.17 -15.93 27.32
CA LEU A 576 35.89 -17.33 27.63
C LEU A 576 37.16 -18.16 27.84
N LYS A 577 38.23 -17.90 27.07
CA LYS A 577 39.54 -18.55 27.25
C LYS A 577 40.21 -18.13 28.55
N ASP A 578 40.10 -16.85 28.92
CA ASP A 578 40.63 -16.34 30.20
C ASP A 578 39.88 -16.98 31.39
N ARG A 579 38.55 -17.11 31.31
CA ARG A 579 37.75 -17.83 32.33
C ARG A 579 38.11 -19.31 32.42
N LEU A 580 38.34 -19.96 31.28
CA LEU A 580 38.77 -21.36 31.24
C LEU A 580 40.13 -21.51 31.94
N GLY A 581 41.10 -20.65 31.63
CA GLY A 581 42.41 -20.66 32.29
C GLY A 581 42.35 -20.40 33.80
N ASN A 582 41.48 -19.48 34.24
CA ASN A 582 41.25 -19.24 35.67
C ASN A 582 40.65 -20.46 36.40
N LEU A 583 39.79 -21.24 35.74
CA LEU A 583 39.25 -22.49 36.30
C LEU A 583 40.29 -23.61 36.32
N GLU A 584 41.14 -23.70 35.29
CA GLU A 584 42.25 -24.66 35.26
C GLU A 584 43.24 -24.41 36.41
N GLY A 585 43.61 -23.13 36.65
CA GLY A 585 44.47 -22.77 37.78
C GLY A 585 43.86 -23.12 39.15
N ARG A 586 42.55 -22.89 39.34
CA ARG A 586 41.85 -23.28 40.60
C ARG A 586 41.79 -24.79 40.80
N ASN A 587 41.71 -25.56 39.72
CA ASN A 587 41.73 -27.03 39.78
C ASN A 587 43.13 -27.54 40.17
N GLU A 588 44.19 -26.94 39.63
CA GLU A 588 45.58 -27.26 39.97
C GLU A 588 45.91 -26.96 41.44
N GLU A 589 45.46 -25.81 41.97
CA GLU A 589 45.63 -25.43 43.38
C GLU A 589 44.90 -26.40 44.35
N MET A 590 43.72 -26.90 43.98
CA MET A 590 43.01 -27.92 44.77
C MET A 590 43.75 -29.28 44.76
N MET A 591 44.46 -29.60 43.69
CA MET A 591 45.24 -30.83 43.55
C MET A 591 46.59 -30.77 44.27
N SER A 592 47.21 -29.59 44.38
CA SER A 592 48.44 -29.40 45.18
C SER A 592 48.16 -29.33 46.69
N GLY A 593 47.04 -28.73 47.11
CA GLY A 593 46.67 -28.65 48.54
C GLY A 593 46.26 -29.98 49.18
N THR A 594 45.86 -30.97 48.38
CA THR A 594 45.51 -32.31 48.88
C THR A 594 46.73 -33.21 49.11
N SER A 595 47.89 -32.90 48.54
CA SER A 595 49.13 -33.68 48.71
C SER A 595 49.99 -33.24 49.92
N GLU A 596 49.78 -32.04 50.48
CA GLU A 596 50.47 -31.58 51.70
C GLU A 596 49.82 -32.09 53.01
N ASN A 597 48.56 -32.51 52.99
CA ASN A 597 47.84 -33.02 54.18
C ASN A 597 47.99 -34.54 54.42
N GLN A 598 48.91 -35.21 53.71
CA GLN A 598 49.19 -36.66 53.85
C GLN A 598 50.60 -37.00 54.37
N LYS A 599 51.31 -36.06 55.00
CA LYS A 599 52.60 -36.32 55.64
C LYS A 599 52.56 -36.22 57.15
#